data_AF-A0A7Y4R6T9-F1
#
_entry.id   AF-A0A7Y4R6T9-F1
#
_cell.length_a   1.000
_cell.length_b   1.000
_cell.length_c   1.000
_cell.angle_alpha   90.00
_cell.angle_beta   90.00
_cell.angle_gamma   90.00
#
_symmetry.space_group_name_H-M   'P 1'
#
loop_
_entity.id
_entity.type
_entity.pdbx_description
1 polymer ?
#
loop_
_entity_poly.entity_id
_entity_poly.type
_entity_poly.pdbx_seq_one_letter_code
_entity_poly.pdbx_strand_id
1 'polypeptide(L)'
;PMDVRYNMINWVHRSTRGWSYGGGVTDPRTGEIIKGHVVLGSLRVRQDYLIAEGLLAPYEDGKPVSKEMEEMALARLRQLAAHEVGHTLGLAHAYSSSAESMSSVMDYPHPIAKIKDGKIDLSEAYDTKIGSFDKVSITWGYQDFPQGTNEESALEQIIQNSLKAGQTFLSDQDARPLGGAHPYTHLWDNGKDPVDELNRVMEIRALALKNFGEKNIKLGAPMAMLEEALVPMYFFHRYQAEAAVKMIGGLNYRYALRGDGQPVTELLTPYQEKRALDALLKTVEPASLVLPESLLKIIPPRPIGYSRHRELIKLKTELTFDPLSAAETAADLTFSMILNPARANRLIEHHARNTNLPGLENVIDRLINATIKSTPKQGMEGAIQMATNYALFTNMSKLALSKSASAETKAILFWKLDQLKGWLQTKSVIGEDWRAHYSFMAKQIYSLQDDPDEFKTEDLLPAPPGMPIGNTEENYCTHH
;
A
#
# COMPACT_ATOMS: atom_id res chain seq x y z
N PRO A 1 14.55 -1.87 -36.68
CA PRO A 1 13.47 -1.51 -35.72
C PRO A 1 13.72 -0.20 -34.97
N MET A 2 14.93 0.07 -34.47
CA MET A 2 15.23 1.23 -33.60
C MET A 2 15.35 2.61 -34.29
N ASP A 3 14.91 2.76 -35.55
CA ASP A 3 14.96 4.03 -36.29
C ASP A 3 14.16 5.14 -35.58
N VAL A 4 14.64 6.39 -35.62
CA VAL A 4 14.03 7.53 -34.90
C VAL A 4 12.64 7.88 -35.42
N ARG A 5 12.36 7.58 -36.70
CA ARG A 5 11.10 7.94 -37.38
C ARG A 5 9.89 7.11 -36.98
N TYR A 6 10.09 6.08 -36.15
CA TYR A 6 9.02 5.18 -35.73
C TYR A 6 8.93 5.12 -34.21
N ASN A 7 7.74 5.46 -33.71
CA ASN A 7 7.37 5.19 -32.31
C ASN A 7 7.25 3.68 -32.09
N MET A 8 7.69 3.21 -30.92
CA MET A 8 7.73 1.77 -30.64
C MET A 8 7.18 1.41 -29.28
N ILE A 9 6.41 0.33 -29.23
CA ILE A 9 6.00 -0.36 -27.99
C ILE A 9 6.63 -1.75 -28.02
N ASN A 10 7.50 -2.05 -27.06
CA ASN A 10 8.17 -3.34 -26.95
C ASN A 10 7.54 -4.17 -25.85
N TRP A 11 7.36 -5.45 -26.14
CA TRP A 11 7.00 -6.44 -25.14
C TRP A 11 8.24 -7.22 -24.73
N VAL A 12 8.60 -7.17 -23.44
CA VAL A 12 9.85 -7.78 -22.95
C VAL A 12 9.61 -8.77 -21.83
N HIS A 13 10.44 -9.81 -21.79
CA HIS A 13 10.54 -10.76 -20.70
C HIS A 13 11.71 -10.38 -19.79
N ARG A 14 11.51 -10.42 -18.48
CA ARG A 14 12.55 -10.17 -17.46
C ARG A 14 12.60 -11.32 -16.46
N SER A 15 13.59 -11.35 -15.59
CA SER A 15 13.72 -12.35 -14.52
C SER A 15 12.72 -12.15 -13.37
N THR A 16 12.18 -10.93 -13.21
CA THR A 16 11.19 -10.56 -12.19
C THR A 16 10.08 -9.70 -12.80
N ARG A 17 8.98 -9.48 -12.05
CA ARG A 17 7.97 -8.47 -12.39
C ARG A 17 8.51 -7.04 -12.20
N GLY A 18 9.37 -6.61 -13.11
CA GLY A 18 9.94 -5.26 -13.11
C GLY A 18 8.94 -4.18 -13.55
N TRP A 19 9.36 -2.92 -13.43
CA TRP A 19 8.62 -1.76 -13.92
C TRP A 19 8.52 -1.75 -15.45
N SER A 20 7.38 -1.31 -15.97
CA SER A 20 7.28 -0.87 -17.36
C SER A 20 7.75 0.58 -17.44
N TYR A 21 8.20 0.99 -18.62
CA TYR A 21 8.76 2.32 -18.82
C TYR A 21 8.29 2.89 -20.16
N GLY A 22 7.80 4.12 -20.11
CA GLY A 22 7.57 4.98 -21.25
C GLY A 22 8.60 6.10 -21.22
N GLY A 23 9.29 6.29 -22.33
CA GLY A 23 10.23 7.39 -22.52
C GLY A 23 10.29 7.79 -23.97
N GLY A 24 11.34 8.51 -24.34
CA GLY A 24 11.50 8.96 -25.71
C GLY A 24 12.91 9.41 -26.04
N VAL A 25 13.08 9.81 -27.30
CA VAL A 25 14.25 10.57 -27.74
C VAL A 25 13.80 12.02 -27.83
N THR A 26 14.48 12.89 -27.09
CA THR A 26 14.24 14.33 -27.10
C THR A 26 15.41 15.02 -27.79
N ASP A 27 15.13 15.98 -28.67
CA ASP A 27 16.19 16.83 -29.22
C ASP A 27 16.70 17.77 -28.12
N PRO A 28 17.97 17.64 -27.67
CA PRO A 28 18.49 18.43 -26.56
C PRO A 28 18.61 19.93 -26.87
N ARG A 29 18.44 20.35 -28.13
CA ARG A 29 18.53 21.75 -28.56
C ARG A 29 17.18 22.47 -28.47
N THR A 30 16.09 21.75 -28.71
CA THR A 30 14.73 22.31 -28.78
C THR A 30 13.83 21.83 -27.65
N GLY A 31 14.16 20.71 -27.00
CA GLY A 31 13.28 20.04 -26.06
C GLY A 31 12.16 19.23 -26.73
N GLU A 32 12.12 19.17 -28.06
CA GLU A 32 11.08 18.45 -28.81
C GLU A 32 11.23 16.94 -28.64
N ILE A 33 10.13 16.27 -28.32
CA ILE A 33 10.07 14.80 -28.29
C ILE A 33 9.93 14.30 -29.72
N ILE A 34 10.99 13.70 -30.26
CA ILE A 34 11.06 13.25 -31.65
C ILE A 34 10.76 11.75 -31.84
N LYS A 35 10.65 11.00 -30.73
CA LYS A 35 10.27 9.58 -30.72
C LYS A 35 9.74 9.15 -29.35
N GLY A 36 8.63 8.43 -29.33
CA GLY A 36 8.17 7.65 -28.19
C GLY A 36 8.73 6.22 -28.20
N HIS A 37 9.17 5.74 -27.04
CA HIS A 37 9.70 4.40 -26.85
C HIS A 37 9.19 3.80 -25.54
N VAL A 38 8.34 2.78 -25.66
CA VAL A 38 7.72 2.08 -24.53
C VAL A 38 8.29 0.67 -24.39
N VAL A 39 8.43 0.21 -23.16
CA VAL A 39 8.80 -1.15 -22.77
C VAL A 39 7.81 -1.68 -21.73
N LEU A 40 6.99 -2.65 -22.14
CA LEU A 40 6.01 -3.33 -21.30
C LEU A 40 6.56 -4.68 -20.83
N GLY A 41 6.54 -4.91 -19.51
CA GLY A 41 7.05 -6.13 -18.88
C GLY A 41 6.01 -7.25 -18.80
N SER A 42 6.28 -8.40 -19.44
CA SER A 42 5.33 -9.52 -19.49
C SER A 42 5.01 -10.14 -18.12
N LEU A 43 5.98 -10.13 -17.19
CA LEU A 43 5.81 -10.75 -15.87
C LEU A 43 4.85 -9.96 -14.97
N ARG A 44 4.51 -8.72 -15.35
CA ARG A 44 3.45 -7.99 -14.65
C ARG A 44 2.09 -8.66 -14.84
N VAL A 45 1.80 -9.10 -16.07
CA VAL A 45 0.57 -9.85 -16.39
C VAL A 45 0.44 -11.11 -15.56
N ARG A 46 1.54 -11.83 -15.32
CA ARG A 46 1.55 -13.01 -14.42
C ARG A 46 1.04 -12.65 -13.02
N GLN A 47 1.46 -11.50 -12.49
CA GLN A 47 1.02 -11.06 -11.16
C GLN A 47 -0.45 -10.68 -11.14
N ASP A 48 -0.92 -9.98 -12.16
CA ASP A 48 -2.33 -9.59 -12.26
C ASP A 48 -3.20 -10.86 -12.37
N TYR A 49 -2.77 -11.86 -13.15
CA TYR A 49 -3.41 -13.18 -13.20
C TYR A 49 -3.44 -13.86 -11.83
N LEU A 50 -2.32 -13.84 -11.09
CA LEU A 50 -2.22 -14.44 -9.76
C LEU A 50 -3.15 -13.77 -8.74
N ILE A 51 -3.33 -12.45 -8.83
CA ILE A 51 -4.32 -11.74 -8.03
C ILE A 51 -5.73 -12.21 -8.37
N ALA A 52 -6.05 -12.37 -9.66
CA ALA A 52 -7.35 -12.88 -10.09
C ALA A 52 -7.59 -14.34 -9.64
N GLU A 53 -6.57 -15.20 -9.75
CA GLU A 53 -6.61 -16.60 -9.27
C GLU A 53 -6.90 -16.65 -7.76
N GLY A 54 -6.23 -15.80 -6.98
CA GLY A 54 -6.45 -15.69 -5.54
C GLY A 54 -7.86 -15.20 -5.18
N LEU A 55 -8.42 -14.26 -5.94
CA LEU A 55 -9.75 -13.69 -5.70
C LEU A 55 -10.90 -14.61 -6.16
N LEU A 56 -10.75 -15.26 -7.31
CA LEU A 56 -11.85 -15.98 -7.97
C LEU A 56 -11.91 -17.48 -7.64
N ALA A 57 -10.80 -18.09 -7.21
CA ALA A 57 -10.66 -19.56 -7.10
C ALA A 57 -11.20 -20.29 -8.36
N PRO A 58 -10.64 -19.99 -9.55
CA PRO A 58 -11.31 -20.20 -10.83
C PRO A 58 -11.27 -21.65 -11.34
N TYR A 59 -10.53 -22.55 -10.69
CA TYR A 59 -10.27 -23.91 -11.17
C TYR A 59 -11.31 -24.89 -10.62
N GLU A 60 -12.54 -24.82 -11.14
CA GLU A 60 -13.61 -25.76 -10.80
C GLU A 60 -13.50 -27.08 -11.58
N ASP A 61 -13.66 -28.20 -10.88
CA ASP A 61 -13.61 -29.54 -11.49
C ASP A 61 -14.64 -29.72 -12.61
N GLY A 62 -14.17 -30.20 -13.76
CA GLY A 62 -15.01 -30.48 -14.92
C GLY A 62 -15.59 -29.24 -15.61
N LYS A 63 -15.17 -28.02 -15.24
CA LYS A 63 -15.62 -26.78 -15.87
C LYS A 63 -14.47 -26.05 -16.56
N PRO A 64 -14.75 -25.35 -17.68
CA PRO A 64 -13.77 -24.46 -18.28
C PRO A 64 -13.48 -23.29 -17.34
N VAL A 65 -12.22 -22.85 -17.33
CA VAL A 65 -11.78 -21.68 -16.59
C VAL A 65 -12.42 -20.43 -17.19
N SER A 66 -12.96 -19.55 -16.34
CA SER A 66 -13.56 -18.27 -16.77
C SER A 66 -12.54 -17.40 -17.51
N LYS A 67 -13.00 -16.67 -18.53
CA LYS A 67 -12.20 -15.66 -19.23
C LYS A 67 -11.98 -14.38 -18.44
N GLU A 68 -12.67 -14.21 -17.32
CA GLU A 68 -12.61 -13.01 -16.48
C GLU A 68 -11.18 -12.62 -16.06
N MET A 69 -10.31 -13.60 -15.78
CA MET A 69 -8.91 -13.35 -15.47
C MET A 69 -8.13 -12.80 -16.68
N GLU A 70 -8.39 -13.36 -17.86
CA GLU A 70 -7.81 -12.91 -19.13
C GLU A 70 -8.30 -11.49 -19.47
N GLU A 71 -9.59 -11.24 -19.30
CA GLU A 71 -10.21 -9.94 -19.54
C GLU A 71 -9.68 -8.87 -18.59
N MET A 72 -9.52 -9.19 -17.30
CA MET A 72 -8.88 -8.30 -16.32
C MET A 72 -7.43 -7.99 -16.73
N ALA A 73 -6.66 -9.01 -17.10
CA ALA A 73 -5.27 -8.83 -17.53
C ALA A 73 -5.19 -7.94 -18.79
N LEU A 74 -6.07 -8.13 -19.77
CA LEU A 74 -6.15 -7.30 -20.96
C LEU A 74 -6.59 -5.86 -20.64
N ALA A 75 -7.52 -5.67 -19.71
CA ALA A 75 -7.92 -4.34 -19.24
C ALA A 75 -6.74 -3.61 -18.57
N ARG A 76 -5.98 -4.30 -17.71
CA ARG A 76 -4.75 -3.75 -17.12
C ARG A 76 -3.72 -3.38 -18.18
N LEU A 77 -3.53 -4.22 -19.19
CA LEU A 77 -2.60 -3.93 -20.28
C LEU A 77 -3.01 -2.73 -21.11
N ARG A 78 -4.32 -2.54 -21.36
CA ARG A 78 -4.82 -1.33 -22.03
C ARG A 78 -4.51 -0.09 -21.21
N GLN A 79 -4.79 -0.11 -19.91
CA GLN A 79 -4.50 1.01 -19.00
C GLN A 79 -3.00 1.30 -18.95
N LEU A 80 -2.17 0.27 -18.78
CA LEU A 80 -0.71 0.42 -18.70
C LEU A 80 -0.12 0.92 -20.01
N ALA A 81 -0.58 0.41 -21.16
CA ALA A 81 -0.11 0.91 -22.45
C ALA A 81 -0.45 2.40 -22.64
N ALA A 82 -1.65 2.84 -22.24
CA ALA A 82 -2.01 4.26 -22.26
C ALA A 82 -1.12 5.09 -21.32
N HIS A 83 -0.84 4.59 -20.11
CA HIS A 83 0.04 5.22 -19.14
C HIS A 83 1.45 5.45 -19.69
N GLU A 84 2.09 4.39 -20.21
CA GLU A 84 3.47 4.51 -20.72
C GLU A 84 3.52 5.38 -21.99
N VAL A 85 2.48 5.34 -22.84
CA VAL A 85 2.35 6.29 -23.96
C VAL A 85 2.22 7.73 -23.46
N GLY A 86 1.49 7.97 -22.37
CA GLY A 86 1.40 9.27 -21.71
C GLY A 86 2.77 9.82 -21.31
N HIS A 87 3.64 8.99 -20.73
CA HIS A 87 5.03 9.39 -20.47
C HIS A 87 5.81 9.75 -21.74
N THR A 88 5.58 9.04 -22.85
CA THR A 88 6.20 9.42 -24.13
C THR A 88 5.72 10.77 -24.68
N LEU A 89 4.60 11.27 -24.17
CA LEU A 89 4.05 12.60 -24.46
C LEU A 89 4.41 13.61 -23.36
N GLY A 90 5.37 13.31 -22.48
CA GLY A 90 5.85 14.21 -21.45
C GLY A 90 4.93 14.33 -20.22
N LEU A 91 3.93 13.46 -20.08
CA LEU A 91 3.06 13.49 -18.90
C LEU A 91 3.75 12.86 -17.68
N ALA A 92 3.67 13.54 -16.55
CA ALA A 92 4.10 13.03 -15.24
C ALA A 92 3.00 12.18 -14.59
N HIS A 93 3.36 11.42 -13.54
CA HIS A 93 2.36 10.72 -12.72
C HIS A 93 1.40 11.69 -12.03
N ALA A 94 0.13 11.31 -11.94
CA ALA A 94 -0.94 12.06 -11.27
C ALA A 94 -1.70 11.14 -10.29
N TYR A 95 -1.24 11.11 -9.04
CA TYR A 95 -1.71 10.14 -8.04
C TYR A 95 -2.95 10.59 -7.22
N SER A 96 -3.52 11.75 -7.55
CA SER A 96 -4.82 12.22 -7.03
C SER A 96 -6.02 11.63 -7.78
N SER A 97 -5.76 10.95 -8.90
CA SER A 97 -6.79 10.55 -9.85
C SER A 97 -7.80 9.54 -9.29
N SER A 98 -7.36 8.59 -8.46
CA SER A 98 -8.24 7.65 -7.76
C SER A 98 -9.37 8.35 -6.99
N ALA A 99 -9.04 9.42 -6.25
CA ALA A 99 -10.01 10.23 -5.51
C ALA A 99 -10.92 11.08 -6.41
N GLU A 100 -10.50 11.31 -7.65
CA GLU A 100 -11.13 12.18 -8.65
C GLU A 100 -11.86 11.39 -9.75
N SER A 101 -12.35 10.19 -9.41
CA SER A 101 -13.08 9.30 -10.33
C SER A 101 -12.21 8.75 -11.45
N MET A 102 -10.97 8.33 -11.11
CA MET A 102 -9.98 7.78 -12.04
C MET A 102 -9.70 8.77 -13.20
N SER A 103 -9.48 10.03 -12.84
CA SER A 103 -9.37 11.15 -13.79
C SER A 103 -8.14 11.09 -14.70
N SER A 104 -7.16 10.23 -14.42
CA SER A 104 -5.92 10.10 -15.19
C SER A 104 -5.43 8.66 -15.30
N VAL A 105 -5.03 8.26 -16.50
CA VAL A 105 -4.26 7.02 -16.71
C VAL A 105 -2.86 7.10 -16.14
N MET A 106 -2.36 8.30 -15.80
CA MET A 106 -1.06 8.53 -15.15
C MET A 106 -1.04 8.19 -13.66
N ASP A 107 -2.14 7.65 -13.13
CA ASP A 107 -2.21 7.03 -11.81
C ASP A 107 -1.80 5.54 -11.87
N TYR A 108 -1.55 4.95 -10.71
CA TYR A 108 -1.31 3.51 -10.53
C TYR A 108 -2.46 2.85 -9.77
N PRO A 109 -3.60 2.53 -10.41
CA PRO A 109 -4.70 1.87 -9.72
C PRO A 109 -4.35 0.41 -9.36
N HIS A 110 -4.82 -0.04 -8.19
CA HIS A 110 -4.90 -1.45 -7.84
C HIS A 110 -6.18 -2.06 -8.46
N PRO A 111 -6.28 -3.37 -8.79
CA PRO A 111 -7.50 -3.90 -9.37
C PRO A 111 -8.71 -3.69 -8.44
N ILE A 112 -9.81 -3.17 -9.01
CA ILE A 112 -11.07 -2.97 -8.31
C ILE A 112 -11.85 -4.28 -8.31
N ALA A 113 -11.80 -5.02 -7.20
CA ALA A 113 -12.66 -6.17 -6.99
C ALA A 113 -13.99 -5.74 -6.38
N LYS A 114 -15.13 -6.19 -6.90
CA LYS A 114 -16.47 -5.90 -6.36
C LYS A 114 -17.09 -7.16 -5.75
N ILE A 115 -18.06 -7.00 -4.84
CA ILE A 115 -18.90 -8.11 -4.38
C ILE A 115 -20.27 -7.98 -5.06
N LYS A 116 -20.66 -9.02 -5.81
CA LYS A 116 -21.96 -9.13 -6.46
C LYS A 116 -22.54 -10.51 -6.16
N ASP A 117 -23.76 -10.54 -5.62
CA ASP A 117 -24.46 -11.80 -5.25
C ASP A 117 -23.61 -12.73 -4.36
N GLY A 118 -22.83 -12.14 -3.45
CA GLY A 118 -21.94 -12.87 -2.53
C GLY A 118 -20.66 -13.43 -3.17
N LYS A 119 -20.35 -13.05 -4.41
CA LYS A 119 -19.14 -13.46 -5.15
C LYS A 119 -18.29 -12.26 -5.54
N ILE A 120 -17.00 -12.51 -5.71
CA ILE A 120 -16.08 -11.48 -6.23
C ILE A 120 -16.28 -11.36 -7.74
N ASP A 121 -16.35 -10.12 -8.22
CA ASP A 121 -16.48 -9.74 -9.62
C ASP A 121 -15.32 -8.79 -10.00
N LEU A 122 -14.65 -9.11 -11.10
CA LEU A 122 -13.50 -8.39 -11.65
C LEU A 122 -13.80 -7.78 -13.03
N SER A 123 -15.06 -7.75 -13.45
CA SER A 123 -15.47 -7.26 -14.78
C SER A 123 -15.11 -5.78 -15.02
N GLU A 124 -15.00 -5.00 -13.93
CA GLU A 124 -14.63 -3.57 -13.94
C GLU A 124 -13.36 -3.31 -13.10
N ALA A 125 -12.43 -4.27 -13.09
CA ALA A 125 -11.20 -4.18 -12.29
C ALA A 125 -10.27 -3.02 -12.67
N TYR A 126 -10.34 -2.55 -13.93
CA TYR A 126 -9.58 -1.40 -14.42
C TYR A 126 -10.43 -0.57 -15.37
N ASP A 127 -10.28 0.76 -15.32
CA ASP A 127 -10.80 1.63 -16.36
C ASP A 127 -10.00 1.44 -17.66
N THR A 128 -10.71 1.49 -18.79
CA THR A 128 -10.14 1.30 -20.13
C THR A 128 -10.23 2.58 -20.98
N LYS A 129 -10.52 3.72 -20.36
CA LYS A 129 -10.69 5.01 -21.02
C LYS A 129 -9.51 5.93 -20.73
N ILE A 130 -9.34 6.95 -21.58
CA ILE A 130 -8.47 8.10 -21.29
C ILE A 130 -9.21 9.04 -20.35
N GLY A 131 -8.55 9.37 -19.24
CA GLY A 131 -9.10 10.16 -18.16
C GLY A 131 -9.36 11.61 -18.55
N SER A 132 -10.20 12.29 -17.75
CA SER A 132 -10.52 13.70 -17.96
C SER A 132 -9.32 14.62 -17.72
N PHE A 133 -8.46 14.31 -16.76
CA PHE A 133 -7.26 15.07 -16.45
C PHE A 133 -6.18 14.83 -17.52
N ASP A 134 -6.05 13.61 -18.06
CA ASP A 134 -5.15 13.36 -19.19
C ASP A 134 -5.48 14.26 -20.40
N LYS A 135 -6.77 14.43 -20.68
CA LYS A 135 -7.24 15.32 -21.75
C LYS A 135 -6.91 16.78 -21.47
N VAL A 136 -7.04 17.22 -20.21
CA VAL A 136 -6.62 18.57 -19.80
C VAL A 136 -5.12 18.73 -20.03
N SER A 137 -4.29 17.78 -19.59
CA SER A 137 -2.84 17.86 -19.75
C SER A 137 -2.41 17.88 -21.22
N ILE A 138 -3.02 17.05 -22.07
CA ILE A 138 -2.72 17.05 -23.51
C ILE A 138 -3.21 18.35 -24.17
N THR A 139 -4.39 18.84 -23.81
CA THR A 139 -4.92 20.11 -24.33
C THR A 139 -4.00 21.26 -23.95
N TRP A 140 -3.57 21.33 -22.69
CA TRP A 140 -2.65 22.37 -22.22
C TRP A 140 -1.28 22.28 -22.90
N GLY A 141 -0.74 21.08 -23.09
CA GLY A 141 0.61 20.89 -23.63
C GLY A 141 0.74 20.93 -25.16
N TYR A 142 -0.34 20.67 -25.90
CA TYR A 142 -0.27 20.42 -27.36
C TYR A 142 -1.33 21.15 -28.20
N GLN A 143 -2.23 21.94 -27.60
CA GLN A 143 -3.24 22.64 -28.38
C GLN A 143 -2.62 23.79 -29.20
N ASP A 144 -2.92 23.82 -30.50
CA ASP A 144 -2.67 24.99 -31.34
C ASP A 144 -3.70 26.10 -31.05
N PHE A 145 -3.21 27.33 -30.86
CA PHE A 145 -4.07 28.50 -30.70
C PHE A 145 -4.17 29.30 -32.00
N PRO A 146 -5.36 29.82 -32.36
CA PRO A 146 -5.50 30.73 -33.50
C PRO A 146 -4.62 31.97 -33.37
N GLN A 147 -4.14 32.48 -34.51
CA GLN A 147 -3.33 33.70 -34.54
C GLN A 147 -4.07 34.87 -33.86
N GLY A 148 -3.39 35.56 -32.95
CA GLY A 148 -3.94 36.68 -32.18
C GLY A 148 -4.57 36.28 -30.83
N THR A 149 -4.62 34.98 -30.50
CA THR A 149 -5.00 34.51 -29.16
C THR A 149 -3.93 34.91 -28.14
N ASN A 150 -4.34 35.40 -26.97
CA ASN A 150 -3.44 35.51 -25.82
C ASN A 150 -3.26 34.11 -25.22
N GLU A 151 -2.16 33.47 -25.57
CA GLU A 151 -1.82 32.09 -25.17
C GLU A 151 -1.76 31.92 -23.65
N GLU A 152 -1.10 32.83 -22.93
CA GLU A 152 -0.98 32.77 -21.47
C GLU A 152 -2.37 32.75 -20.80
N SER A 153 -3.27 33.63 -21.23
CA SER A 153 -4.64 33.67 -20.71
C SER A 153 -5.44 32.42 -21.08
N ALA A 154 -5.19 31.83 -22.26
CA ALA A 154 -5.90 30.63 -22.70
C ALA A 154 -5.43 29.38 -21.91
N LEU A 155 -4.12 29.25 -21.70
CA LEU A 155 -3.51 28.20 -20.88
C LEU A 155 -3.97 28.29 -19.42
N GLU A 156 -3.99 29.48 -18.84
CA GLU A 156 -4.52 29.70 -17.48
C GLU A 156 -5.99 29.29 -17.39
N GLN A 157 -6.80 29.62 -18.40
CA GLN A 157 -8.21 29.23 -18.42
C GLN A 157 -8.41 27.71 -18.44
N ILE A 158 -7.54 26.95 -19.12
CA ILE A 158 -7.56 25.49 -19.12
C ILE A 158 -7.33 24.95 -17.69
N ILE A 159 -6.30 25.45 -17.01
CA ILE A 159 -5.98 25.05 -15.62
C ILE A 159 -7.12 25.42 -14.67
N GLN A 160 -7.63 26.65 -14.74
CA GLN A 160 -8.72 27.10 -13.89
C GLN A 160 -10.02 26.30 -14.11
N ASN A 161 -10.29 25.86 -15.34
CA ASN A 161 -11.42 24.98 -15.62
C ASN A 161 -11.23 23.58 -15.03
N SER A 162 -10.02 23.03 -15.10
CA SER A 162 -9.64 21.77 -14.47
C SER A 162 -9.85 21.82 -12.95
N LEU A 163 -9.33 22.87 -12.31
CA LEU A 163 -9.50 23.08 -10.87
C LEU A 163 -10.98 23.22 -10.47
N LYS A 164 -11.78 23.96 -11.24
CA LYS A 164 -13.24 24.08 -11.03
C LYS A 164 -13.98 22.76 -11.22
N ALA A 165 -13.46 21.87 -12.06
CA ALA A 165 -13.99 20.52 -12.23
C ALA A 165 -13.56 19.57 -11.09
N GLY A 166 -12.79 20.05 -10.11
CA GLY A 166 -12.34 19.30 -8.94
C GLY A 166 -11.09 18.45 -9.20
N GLN A 167 -10.38 18.69 -10.32
CA GLN A 167 -9.16 17.96 -10.65
C GLN A 167 -7.95 18.65 -10.03
N THR A 168 -7.05 17.87 -9.45
CA THR A 168 -5.84 18.35 -8.77
C THR A 168 -4.63 17.56 -9.23
N PHE A 169 -3.43 18.09 -8.97
CA PHE A 169 -2.19 17.46 -9.40
C PHE A 169 -1.18 17.37 -8.25
N LEU A 170 -0.80 16.15 -7.90
CA LEU A 170 0.34 15.82 -7.07
C LEU A 170 1.00 14.54 -7.62
N SER A 171 2.31 14.45 -7.49
CA SER A 171 3.13 13.45 -8.19
C SER A 171 3.97 12.61 -7.22
N ASP A 172 5.00 11.93 -7.72
CA ASP A 172 5.78 10.92 -6.99
C ASP A 172 6.33 11.39 -5.64
N GLN A 173 6.75 12.66 -5.54
CA GLN A 173 7.32 13.22 -4.31
C GLN A 173 6.33 13.23 -3.13
N ASP A 174 5.03 13.30 -3.41
CA ASP A 174 3.97 13.31 -2.40
C ASP A 174 3.45 11.89 -2.14
N ALA A 175 3.40 11.09 -3.20
CA ALA A 175 2.75 9.79 -3.20
C ALA A 175 3.65 8.64 -2.71
N ARG A 176 4.95 8.68 -3.00
CA ARG A 176 5.87 7.56 -2.70
C ARG A 176 6.41 7.51 -1.27
N PRO A 177 6.68 8.64 -0.57
CA PRO A 177 7.21 8.53 0.79
C PRO A 177 6.21 7.84 1.72
N LEU A 178 6.68 6.81 2.45
CA LEU A 178 5.90 6.11 3.50
C LEU A 178 5.48 7.09 4.62
N GLY A 179 6.32 8.09 4.89
CA GLY A 179 6.04 9.18 5.81
C GLY A 179 5.24 10.33 5.19
N GLY A 180 4.73 10.21 3.95
CA GLY A 180 3.95 11.26 3.28
C GLY A 180 2.71 11.69 4.07
N ALA A 181 2.19 12.88 3.78
CA ALA A 181 1.12 13.52 4.56
C ALA A 181 -0.17 13.75 3.76
N HIS A 182 -0.13 13.66 2.42
CA HIS A 182 -1.29 14.00 1.62
C HIS A 182 -2.38 12.92 1.77
N PRO A 183 -3.65 13.28 2.02
CA PRO A 183 -4.75 12.35 2.27
C PRO A 183 -5.31 11.61 1.04
N TYR A 184 -5.01 12.09 -0.17
CA TYR A 184 -5.65 11.61 -1.41
C TYR A 184 -4.64 11.39 -2.54
N THR A 185 -3.36 11.15 -2.22
CA THR A 185 -2.30 11.03 -3.23
C THR A 185 -1.42 9.84 -2.92
N HIS A 186 -1.71 8.73 -3.58
CA HIS A 186 -1.21 7.41 -3.20
C HIS A 186 -1.03 6.52 -4.44
N LEU A 187 0.00 5.68 -4.42
CA LEU A 187 0.14 4.62 -5.41
C LEU A 187 -0.76 3.45 -5.01
N TRP A 188 -1.35 2.78 -6.00
CA TRP A 188 -2.19 1.59 -5.80
C TRP A 188 -3.44 1.87 -4.96
N ASP A 189 -3.91 3.11 -5.02
CA ASP A 189 -5.11 3.54 -4.34
C ASP A 189 -6.34 3.50 -5.26
N ASN A 190 -7.51 3.39 -4.64
CA ASN A 190 -8.80 3.26 -5.30
C ASN A 190 -9.85 4.03 -4.48
N GLY A 191 -10.93 4.43 -5.16
CA GLY A 191 -12.04 5.08 -4.49
C GLY A 191 -11.75 6.52 -4.06
N LYS A 192 -12.77 7.16 -3.49
CA LYS A 192 -12.75 8.59 -3.13
C LYS A 192 -12.12 8.88 -1.78
N ASP A 193 -12.09 7.88 -0.91
CA ASP A 193 -11.67 8.01 0.46
C ASP A 193 -10.87 6.75 0.84
N PRO A 194 -9.60 6.89 1.24
CA PRO A 194 -8.74 5.73 1.47
C PRO A 194 -9.17 4.91 2.70
N VAL A 195 -9.92 5.50 3.62
CA VAL A 195 -10.41 4.80 4.82
C VAL A 195 -11.62 3.93 4.45
N ASP A 196 -12.55 4.44 3.65
CA ASP A 196 -13.68 3.67 3.15
C ASP A 196 -13.21 2.54 2.22
N GLU A 197 -12.23 2.82 1.35
CA GLU A 197 -11.63 1.82 0.49
C GLU A 197 -10.89 0.73 1.30
N LEU A 198 -10.14 1.10 2.34
CA LEU A 198 -9.52 0.10 3.23
C LEU A 198 -10.55 -0.82 3.86
N ASN A 199 -11.66 -0.29 4.40
CA ASN A 199 -12.71 -1.12 4.97
C ASN A 199 -13.33 -2.05 3.90
N ARG A 200 -13.62 -1.54 2.71
CA ARG A 200 -14.17 -2.33 1.60
C ARG A 200 -13.23 -3.44 1.14
N VAL A 201 -11.94 -3.14 1.01
CA VAL A 201 -10.91 -4.11 0.62
C VAL A 201 -10.71 -5.18 1.70
N MET A 202 -10.89 -4.83 2.98
CA MET A 202 -10.92 -5.83 4.06
C MET A 202 -12.10 -6.79 3.94
N GLU A 203 -13.28 -6.34 3.49
CA GLU A 203 -14.43 -7.22 3.20
C GLU A 203 -14.14 -8.16 2.01
N ILE A 204 -13.57 -7.63 0.92
CA ILE A 204 -13.13 -8.44 -0.24
C ILE A 204 -12.13 -9.50 0.21
N ARG A 205 -11.13 -9.09 0.98
CA ARG A 205 -10.09 -9.99 1.51
C ARG A 205 -10.70 -11.08 2.39
N ALA A 206 -11.62 -10.74 3.29
CA ALA A 206 -12.28 -11.72 4.15
C ALA A 206 -13.06 -12.75 3.32
N LEU A 207 -13.80 -12.31 2.29
CA LEU A 207 -14.53 -13.21 1.39
C LEU A 207 -13.59 -14.11 0.58
N ALA A 208 -12.51 -13.56 0.03
CA ALA A 208 -11.50 -14.31 -0.71
C ALA A 208 -10.85 -15.38 0.18
N LEU A 209 -10.37 -15.02 1.37
CA LEU A 209 -9.73 -15.95 2.31
C LEU A 209 -10.69 -17.01 2.84
N LYS A 210 -11.97 -16.67 3.04
CA LYS A 210 -13.01 -17.64 3.43
C LYS A 210 -13.22 -18.72 2.37
N ASN A 211 -13.14 -18.34 1.09
CA ASN A 211 -13.37 -19.25 -0.04
C ASN A 211 -12.07 -19.86 -0.59
N PHE A 212 -10.91 -19.54 0.01
CA PHE A 212 -9.61 -19.94 -0.48
C PHE A 212 -9.36 -21.43 -0.26
N GLY A 213 -8.84 -22.13 -1.28
CA GLY A 213 -8.56 -23.55 -1.23
C GLY A 213 -7.95 -24.10 -2.52
N GLU A 214 -8.09 -25.40 -2.76
CA GLU A 214 -7.45 -26.12 -3.88
C GLU A 214 -7.76 -25.50 -5.26
N LYS A 215 -8.95 -24.91 -5.40
CA LYS A 215 -9.41 -24.27 -6.65
C LYS A 215 -8.72 -22.95 -6.98
N ASN A 216 -7.85 -22.46 -6.10
CA ASN A 216 -6.98 -21.32 -6.38
C ASN A 216 -5.73 -21.70 -7.18
N ILE A 217 -5.45 -23.00 -7.37
CA ILE A 217 -4.37 -23.48 -8.23
C ILE A 217 -4.90 -24.44 -9.30
N LYS A 218 -4.14 -24.57 -10.39
CA LYS A 218 -4.51 -25.44 -11.52
C LYS A 218 -4.55 -26.90 -11.09
N LEU A 219 -5.47 -27.68 -11.68
CA LEU A 219 -5.46 -29.14 -11.56
C LEU A 219 -4.09 -29.69 -12.00
N GLY A 220 -3.47 -30.51 -11.15
CA GLY A 220 -2.14 -31.07 -11.37
C GLY A 220 -0.97 -30.20 -10.89
N ALA A 221 -1.22 -28.99 -10.39
CA ALA A 221 -0.19 -28.20 -9.71
C ALA A 221 0.08 -28.78 -8.30
N PRO A 222 1.33 -28.69 -7.78
CA PRO A 222 1.60 -29.06 -6.40
C PRO A 222 0.83 -28.18 -5.41
N MET A 223 0.26 -28.79 -4.38
CA MET A 223 -0.50 -28.09 -3.33
C MET A 223 0.30 -26.98 -2.63
N ALA A 224 1.62 -27.12 -2.53
CA ALA A 224 2.50 -26.09 -1.95
C ALA A 224 2.46 -24.76 -2.74
N MET A 225 1.99 -24.77 -4.01
CA MET A 225 1.81 -23.57 -4.83
C MET A 225 0.60 -22.71 -4.41
N LEU A 226 -0.21 -23.18 -3.45
CA LEU A 226 -1.25 -22.36 -2.83
C LEU A 226 -0.66 -21.11 -2.18
N GLU A 227 0.58 -21.15 -1.69
CA GLU A 227 1.23 -19.99 -1.07
C GLU A 227 1.33 -18.81 -2.06
N GLU A 228 1.68 -19.06 -3.32
CA GLU A 228 1.81 -18.04 -4.36
C GLU A 228 0.49 -17.28 -4.56
N ALA A 229 -0.63 -17.99 -4.62
CA ALA A 229 -1.96 -17.38 -4.73
C ALA A 229 -2.43 -16.76 -3.41
N LEU A 230 -2.00 -17.30 -2.26
CA LEU A 230 -2.40 -16.85 -0.94
C LEU A 230 -1.76 -15.52 -0.56
N VAL A 231 -0.48 -15.31 -0.87
CA VAL A 231 0.27 -14.11 -0.46
C VAL A 231 -0.38 -12.80 -0.94
N PRO A 232 -0.80 -12.65 -2.22
CA PRO A 232 -1.53 -11.46 -2.65
C PRO A 232 -2.84 -11.25 -1.90
N MET A 233 -3.57 -12.32 -1.55
CA MET A 233 -4.84 -12.24 -0.83
C MET A 233 -4.63 -11.88 0.65
N TYR A 234 -3.65 -12.50 1.29
CA TYR A 234 -3.34 -12.27 2.69
C TYR A 234 -2.94 -10.82 2.97
N PHE A 235 -2.26 -10.18 2.01
CA PHE A 235 -1.84 -8.78 2.08
C PHE A 235 -2.59 -7.90 1.07
N PHE A 236 -3.80 -8.27 0.66
CA PHE A 236 -4.56 -7.54 -0.37
C PHE A 236 -4.85 -6.09 0.04
N HIS A 237 -4.98 -5.85 1.35
CA HIS A 237 -5.23 -4.54 1.95
C HIS A 237 -3.99 -3.62 2.02
N ARG A 238 -2.79 -4.10 1.71
CA ARG A 238 -1.52 -3.40 2.03
C ARG A 238 -1.45 -1.97 1.46
N TYR A 239 -1.93 -1.76 0.24
CA TYR A 239 -1.88 -0.47 -0.43
C TYR A 239 -2.88 0.52 0.16
N GLN A 240 -4.04 0.00 0.54
CA GLN A 240 -5.08 0.78 1.20
C GLN A 240 -4.71 1.11 2.63
N ALA A 241 -3.98 0.24 3.31
CA ALA A 241 -3.37 0.58 4.60
C ALA A 241 -2.33 1.69 4.45
N GLU A 242 -1.50 1.65 3.39
CA GLU A 242 -0.53 2.71 3.09
C GLU A 242 -1.20 4.04 2.69
N ALA A 243 -2.35 4.02 2.02
CA ALA A 243 -3.13 5.22 1.75
C ALA A 243 -3.75 5.77 3.05
N ALA A 244 -4.51 4.94 3.77
CA ALA A 244 -5.23 5.34 4.98
C ALA A 244 -4.31 5.86 6.09
N VAL A 245 -3.10 5.32 6.25
CA VAL A 245 -2.17 5.76 7.29
C VAL A 245 -1.64 7.18 7.07
N LYS A 246 -1.67 7.72 5.84
CA LYS A 246 -1.29 9.12 5.59
C LYS A 246 -2.35 10.12 6.05
N MET A 247 -3.56 9.65 6.36
CA MET A 247 -4.58 10.46 7.04
C MET A 247 -4.18 10.78 8.49
N ILE A 248 -3.42 9.91 9.16
CA ILE A 248 -2.95 10.15 10.54
C ILE A 248 -1.81 11.16 10.51
N GLY A 249 -1.98 12.30 11.18
CA GLY A 249 -1.07 13.44 11.04
C GLY A 249 -0.98 13.93 9.59
N GLY A 250 -2.10 13.88 8.87
CA GLY A 250 -2.22 14.24 7.46
C GLY A 250 -2.40 15.74 7.23
N LEU A 251 -1.95 16.21 6.07
CA LEU A 251 -2.08 17.60 5.62
C LEU A 251 -2.58 17.59 4.17
N ASN A 252 -3.73 18.19 3.93
CA ASN A 252 -4.25 18.40 2.58
C ASN A 252 -3.57 19.66 2.00
N TYR A 253 -2.88 19.55 0.87
CA TYR A 253 -2.16 20.68 0.28
C TYR A 253 -2.12 20.60 -1.25
N ARG A 254 -1.83 21.72 -1.90
CA ARG A 254 -1.68 21.80 -3.36
C ARG A 254 -0.35 22.43 -3.74
N TYR A 255 0.07 22.26 -4.98
CA TYR A 255 1.08 23.12 -5.60
C TYR A 255 0.48 24.50 -5.92
N ALA A 256 -0.11 25.14 -4.91
CA ALA A 256 -0.84 26.39 -5.05
C ALA A 256 0.12 27.54 -5.37
N LEU A 257 -0.24 28.33 -6.38
CA LEU A 257 0.39 29.59 -6.70
C LEU A 257 -0.29 30.73 -5.94
N ARG A 258 0.47 31.79 -5.66
CA ARG A 258 -0.09 32.97 -5.01
C ARG A 258 -1.18 33.59 -5.89
N GLY A 259 -2.44 33.48 -5.45
CA GLY A 259 -3.59 34.09 -6.13
C GLY A 259 -4.31 33.19 -7.12
N ASP A 260 -3.97 31.90 -7.22
CA ASP A 260 -4.63 30.96 -8.14
C ASP A 260 -5.97 30.38 -7.62
N GLY A 261 -6.32 30.68 -6.36
CA GLY A 261 -7.56 30.25 -5.72
C GLY A 261 -7.54 28.83 -5.14
N GLN A 262 -6.42 28.10 -5.21
CA GLN A 262 -6.32 26.77 -4.63
C GLN A 262 -6.19 26.81 -3.10
N PRO A 263 -6.68 25.79 -2.37
CA PRO A 263 -6.34 25.63 -0.97
C PRO A 263 -4.82 25.36 -0.84
N VAL A 264 -4.13 26.17 -0.03
CA VAL A 264 -2.67 26.05 0.13
C VAL A 264 -2.34 24.85 1.01
N THR A 265 -2.82 24.87 2.26
CA THR A 265 -2.66 23.77 3.22
C THR A 265 -3.84 23.75 4.18
N GLU A 266 -4.36 22.58 4.50
CA GLU A 266 -5.46 22.37 5.43
C GLU A 266 -5.18 21.14 6.30
N LEU A 267 -5.30 21.30 7.62
CA LEU A 267 -5.28 20.17 8.53
C LEU A 267 -6.54 19.34 8.34
N LEU A 268 -6.42 18.02 8.43
CA LEU A 268 -7.59 17.15 8.45
C LEU A 268 -8.41 17.36 9.71
N THR A 269 -9.66 16.88 9.70
CA THR A 269 -10.52 16.93 10.89
C THR A 269 -10.15 15.83 11.90
N PRO A 270 -10.40 16.03 13.20
CA PRO A 270 -10.22 14.98 14.21
C PRO A 270 -11.00 13.69 13.89
N TYR A 271 -12.16 13.82 13.25
CA TYR A 271 -12.96 12.68 12.83
C TYR A 271 -12.26 11.85 11.75
N GLN A 272 -11.69 12.49 10.73
CA GLN A 272 -10.95 11.82 9.66
C GLN A 272 -9.76 11.03 10.19
N GLU A 273 -8.92 11.64 11.03
CA GLU A 273 -7.74 10.98 11.59
C GLU A 273 -8.12 9.80 12.50
N LYS A 274 -9.15 9.97 13.35
CA LYS A 274 -9.65 8.89 14.21
C LYS A 274 -10.17 7.74 13.36
N ARG A 275 -11.07 8.00 12.40
CA ARG A 275 -11.64 6.96 11.52
C ARG A 275 -10.54 6.19 10.76
N ALA A 276 -9.47 6.87 10.32
CA ALA A 276 -8.33 6.20 9.70
C ALA A 276 -7.62 5.24 10.66
N LEU A 277 -7.35 5.69 11.89
CA LEU A 277 -6.76 4.83 12.93
C LEU A 277 -7.67 3.65 13.29
N ASP A 278 -8.99 3.83 13.33
CA ASP A 278 -9.96 2.74 13.54
C ASP A 278 -9.83 1.67 12.44
N ALA A 279 -9.82 2.10 11.18
CA ALA A 279 -9.74 1.19 10.05
C ALA A 279 -8.40 0.43 10.01
N LEU A 280 -7.29 1.09 10.34
CA LEU A 280 -5.98 0.45 10.43
C LEU A 280 -5.90 -0.54 11.60
N LEU A 281 -6.53 -0.28 12.74
CA LEU A 281 -6.56 -1.23 13.84
C LEU A 281 -7.29 -2.53 13.49
N LYS A 282 -8.29 -2.47 12.60
CA LYS A 282 -8.97 -3.68 12.10
C LYS A 282 -8.06 -4.59 11.28
N THR A 283 -6.99 -4.07 10.65
CA THR A 283 -6.08 -4.89 9.83
C THR A 283 -5.20 -5.80 10.68
N VAL A 284 -5.00 -5.45 11.95
CA VAL A 284 -4.13 -6.18 12.90
C VAL A 284 -4.92 -7.00 13.93
N GLU A 285 -6.25 -6.96 13.88
CA GLU A 285 -7.10 -7.80 14.72
C GLU A 285 -6.84 -9.29 14.44
N PRO A 286 -6.76 -10.17 15.47
CA PRO A 286 -6.53 -11.59 15.26
C PRO A 286 -7.54 -12.25 14.32
N ALA A 287 -8.81 -11.83 14.35
CA ALA A 287 -9.86 -12.33 13.47
C ALA A 287 -9.61 -11.96 11.98
N SER A 288 -8.91 -10.86 11.72
CA SER A 288 -8.51 -10.45 10.36
C SER A 288 -7.27 -11.21 9.87
N LEU A 289 -6.42 -11.68 10.77
CA LEU A 289 -5.14 -12.31 10.43
C LEU A 289 -5.20 -13.85 10.45
N VAL A 290 -6.17 -14.44 11.16
CA VAL A 290 -6.30 -15.90 11.24
C VAL A 290 -6.67 -16.51 9.89
N LEU A 291 -5.98 -17.59 9.52
CA LEU A 291 -6.30 -18.42 8.37
C LEU A 291 -7.17 -19.62 8.79
N PRO A 292 -8.13 -20.06 7.95
CA PRO A 292 -8.94 -21.24 8.26
C PRO A 292 -8.07 -22.50 8.40
N GLU A 293 -8.37 -23.32 9.41
CA GLU A 293 -7.69 -24.61 9.62
C GLU A 293 -7.81 -25.56 8.41
N SER A 294 -8.92 -25.48 7.67
CA SER A 294 -9.12 -26.22 6.41
C SER A 294 -8.08 -25.85 5.35
N LEU A 295 -7.63 -24.59 5.31
CA LEU A 295 -6.59 -24.13 4.41
C LEU A 295 -5.21 -24.56 4.89
N LEU A 296 -4.91 -24.38 6.18
CA LEU A 296 -3.60 -24.75 6.73
C LEU A 296 -3.26 -26.24 6.52
N LYS A 297 -4.27 -27.11 6.61
CA LYS A 297 -4.13 -28.57 6.38
C LYS A 297 -3.70 -28.95 4.96
N ILE A 298 -3.97 -28.11 3.97
CA ILE A 298 -3.73 -28.41 2.55
C ILE A 298 -2.50 -27.70 1.98
N ILE A 299 -1.72 -26.99 2.80
CA ILE A 299 -0.46 -26.36 2.39
C ILE A 299 0.72 -27.21 2.92
N PRO A 300 1.23 -28.19 2.17
CA PRO A 300 2.38 -28.98 2.58
C PRO A 300 3.68 -28.20 2.36
N PRO A 301 4.80 -28.67 2.95
CA PRO A 301 6.13 -28.32 2.49
C PRO A 301 6.30 -28.46 0.98
N ARG A 302 7.22 -27.66 0.42
CA ARG A 302 7.49 -27.68 -1.02
C ARG A 302 8.24 -28.94 -1.45
N PRO A 303 7.84 -29.60 -2.56
CA PRO A 303 8.55 -30.75 -3.10
C PRO A 303 9.88 -30.34 -3.77
N ILE A 304 10.75 -31.32 -4.00
CA ILE A 304 12.03 -31.13 -4.72
C ILE A 304 11.75 -30.46 -6.08
N GLY A 305 12.53 -29.42 -6.40
CA GLY A 305 12.36 -28.62 -7.61
C GLY A 305 11.51 -27.35 -7.43
N TYR A 306 10.85 -27.19 -6.29
CA TYR A 306 10.03 -26.02 -5.97
C TYR A 306 10.64 -25.22 -4.81
N SER A 307 11.63 -24.39 -5.10
CA SER A 307 12.26 -23.56 -4.07
C SER A 307 11.35 -22.43 -3.59
N ARG A 308 11.54 -21.98 -2.34
CA ARG A 308 10.98 -20.70 -1.89
C ARG A 308 11.66 -19.54 -2.64
N HIS A 309 10.94 -18.45 -2.84
CA HIS A 309 11.46 -17.23 -3.49
C HIS A 309 10.98 -15.97 -2.78
N ARG A 310 11.53 -14.81 -3.20
CA ARG A 310 11.31 -13.50 -2.55
C ARG A 310 9.85 -13.04 -2.47
N GLU A 311 9.00 -13.54 -3.36
CA GLU A 311 7.56 -13.21 -3.42
C GLU A 311 6.70 -14.05 -2.46
N LEU A 312 7.31 -14.94 -1.67
CA LEU A 312 6.64 -15.70 -0.62
C LEU A 312 6.96 -15.13 0.75
N ILE A 313 6.10 -15.43 1.72
CA ILE A 313 6.31 -15.09 3.13
C ILE A 313 7.59 -15.76 3.63
N LYS A 314 8.43 -15.02 4.37
CA LYS A 314 9.54 -15.62 5.11
C LYS A 314 8.98 -16.32 6.35
N LEU A 315 9.58 -17.43 6.77
CA LEU A 315 9.03 -18.30 7.81
C LEU A 315 10.03 -18.47 8.95
N LYS A 316 9.53 -18.69 10.18
CA LYS A 316 10.34 -19.05 11.35
C LYS A 316 10.29 -20.56 11.66
N THR A 317 9.42 -21.31 10.97
CA THR A 317 9.28 -22.78 11.10
C THR A 317 10.04 -23.56 10.02
N GLU A 318 11.00 -22.92 9.36
CA GLU A 318 11.79 -23.46 8.24
C GLU A 318 10.95 -24.01 7.09
N LEU A 319 10.64 -25.31 7.13
CA LEU A 319 10.10 -26.09 6.02
C LEU A 319 8.57 -25.97 5.88
N THR A 320 7.85 -25.90 6.99
CA THR A 320 6.37 -25.88 7.01
C THR A 320 5.84 -24.46 6.92
N PHE A 321 4.66 -24.28 6.33
CA PHE A 321 3.99 -22.98 6.30
C PHE A 321 3.76 -22.42 7.71
N ASP A 322 3.98 -21.12 7.88
CA ASP A 322 4.00 -20.42 9.17
C ASP A 322 2.94 -19.32 9.21
N PRO A 323 1.72 -19.61 9.71
CA PRO A 323 0.67 -18.59 9.81
C PRO A 323 0.99 -17.50 10.84
N LEU A 324 1.87 -17.77 11.83
CA LEU A 324 2.24 -16.77 12.84
C LEU A 324 3.21 -15.76 12.26
N SER A 325 4.22 -16.19 11.49
CA SER A 325 5.08 -15.27 10.74
C SER A 325 4.29 -14.44 9.74
N ALA A 326 3.29 -15.03 9.07
CA ALA A 326 2.40 -14.27 8.18
C ALA A 326 1.67 -13.15 8.94
N ALA A 327 1.06 -13.47 10.09
CA ALA A 327 0.38 -12.50 10.95
C ALA A 327 1.32 -11.43 11.51
N GLU A 328 2.49 -11.80 12.01
CA GLU A 328 3.51 -10.87 12.49
C GLU A 328 3.93 -9.89 11.40
N THR A 329 4.21 -10.38 10.20
CA THR A 329 4.59 -9.53 9.06
C THR A 329 3.47 -8.58 8.63
N ALA A 330 2.20 -9.00 8.66
CA ALA A 330 1.07 -8.11 8.36
C ALA A 330 0.84 -7.05 9.45
N ALA A 331 1.02 -7.42 10.71
CA ALA A 331 0.98 -6.50 11.84
C ALA A 331 2.12 -5.47 11.77
N ASP A 332 3.35 -5.92 11.51
CA ASP A 332 4.52 -5.06 11.33
C ASP A 332 4.33 -4.07 10.17
N LEU A 333 3.78 -4.51 9.04
CA LEU A 333 3.47 -3.62 7.91
C LEU A 333 2.57 -2.46 8.35
N THR A 334 1.55 -2.72 9.16
CA THR A 334 0.63 -1.68 9.63
C THR A 334 1.29 -0.79 10.70
N PHE A 335 1.93 -1.37 11.72
CA PHE A 335 2.51 -0.60 12.82
C PHE A 335 3.72 0.22 12.41
N SER A 336 4.59 -0.31 11.54
CA SER A 336 5.76 0.43 11.02
C SER A 336 5.34 1.69 10.26
N MET A 337 4.22 1.63 9.53
CA MET A 337 3.64 2.80 8.90
C MET A 337 3.06 3.76 9.94
N ILE A 338 2.19 3.32 10.85
CA ILE A 338 1.59 4.22 11.86
C ILE A 338 2.67 4.92 12.69
N LEU A 339 3.71 4.20 13.11
CA LEU A 339 4.79 4.67 13.97
C LEU A 339 6.02 5.17 13.18
N ASN A 340 5.83 5.59 11.93
CA ASN A 340 6.89 6.24 11.17
C ASN A 340 7.35 7.54 11.87
N PRO A 341 8.67 7.81 11.99
CA PRO A 341 9.18 8.99 12.71
C PRO A 341 8.66 10.34 12.20
N ALA A 342 8.54 10.52 10.87
CA ALA A 342 8.03 11.76 10.31
C ALA A 342 6.57 12.01 10.71
N ARG A 343 5.75 10.95 10.68
CA ARG A 343 4.35 10.99 11.10
C ARG A 343 4.21 11.22 12.61
N ALA A 344 5.02 10.54 13.42
CA ALA A 344 5.03 10.72 14.87
C ALA A 344 5.36 12.17 15.27
N ASN A 345 6.39 12.75 14.65
CA ASN A 345 6.75 14.16 14.86
C ASN A 345 5.61 15.10 14.42
N ARG A 346 4.95 14.81 13.27
CA ARG A 346 3.78 15.61 12.81
C ARG A 346 2.60 15.53 13.76
N LEU A 347 2.30 14.38 14.36
CA LEU A 347 1.20 14.27 15.33
C LEU A 347 1.39 15.20 16.52
N ILE A 348 2.63 15.38 16.99
CA ILE A 348 2.95 16.34 18.05
C ILE A 348 2.69 17.77 17.56
N GLU A 349 3.19 18.12 16.37
CA GLU A 349 3.03 19.45 15.80
C GLU A 349 1.57 19.80 15.49
N HIS A 350 0.83 18.91 14.83
CA HIS A 350 -0.58 19.08 14.52
C HIS A 350 -1.42 19.23 15.79
N HIS A 351 -1.18 18.39 16.82
CA HIS A 351 -1.89 18.49 18.09
C HIS A 351 -1.58 19.79 18.84
N ALA A 352 -0.33 20.26 18.80
CA ALA A 352 0.05 21.54 19.39
C ALA A 352 -0.64 22.74 18.69
N ARG A 353 -0.89 22.64 17.38
CA ARG A 353 -1.63 23.64 16.60
C ARG A 353 -3.15 23.56 16.81
N ASN A 354 -3.69 22.37 17.05
CA ASN A 354 -5.10 22.13 17.30
C ASN A 354 -5.28 20.94 18.24
N THR A 355 -5.59 21.22 19.51
CA THR A 355 -5.72 20.22 20.57
C THR A 355 -6.88 19.24 20.38
N ASN A 356 -7.78 19.48 19.42
CA ASN A 356 -8.82 18.52 19.06
C ASN A 356 -8.30 17.37 18.18
N LEU A 357 -7.20 17.57 17.45
CA LEU A 357 -6.55 16.52 16.66
C LEU A 357 -5.90 15.48 17.60
N PRO A 358 -5.77 14.21 17.20
CA PRO A 358 -5.08 13.24 18.03
C PRO A 358 -3.58 13.58 18.14
N GLY A 359 -3.06 13.62 19.38
CA GLY A 359 -1.62 13.63 19.64
C GLY A 359 -1.02 12.22 19.54
N LEU A 360 0.33 12.15 19.53
CA LEU A 360 1.06 10.88 19.47
C LEU A 360 0.71 9.96 20.67
N GLU A 361 0.51 10.54 21.85
CA GLU A 361 0.09 9.83 23.06
C GLU A 361 -1.23 9.09 22.84
N ASN A 362 -2.21 9.76 22.22
CA ASN A 362 -3.52 9.20 21.96
C ASN A 362 -3.44 8.04 20.96
N VAL A 363 -2.63 8.20 19.90
CA VAL A 363 -2.40 7.15 18.92
C VAL A 363 -1.77 5.92 19.58
N ILE A 364 -0.71 6.08 20.38
CA ILE A 364 -0.03 4.97 21.07
C ILE A 364 -0.96 4.29 22.09
N ASP A 365 -1.68 5.05 22.90
CA ASP A 365 -2.64 4.49 23.86
C ASP A 365 -3.68 3.62 23.16
N ARG A 366 -4.14 4.07 21.99
CA ARG A 366 -5.15 3.35 21.23
C ARG A 366 -4.59 2.07 20.61
N LEU A 367 -3.36 2.10 20.08
CA LEU A 367 -2.65 0.91 19.62
C LEU A 367 -2.50 -0.11 20.76
N ILE A 368 -1.99 0.32 21.92
CA ILE A 368 -1.79 -0.54 23.10
C ILE A 368 -3.12 -1.12 23.58
N ASN A 369 -4.18 -0.32 23.64
CA ASN A 369 -5.50 -0.75 24.11
C ASN A 369 -6.17 -1.75 23.16
N ALA A 370 -6.01 -1.56 21.85
CA ALA A 370 -6.56 -2.46 20.84
C ALA A 370 -5.79 -3.78 20.73
N THR A 371 -4.54 -3.83 21.21
CA THR A 371 -3.64 -5.00 21.06
C THR A 371 -3.25 -5.57 22.42
N ILE A 372 -2.18 -5.07 23.04
CA ILE A 372 -1.53 -5.65 24.22
C ILE A 372 -2.46 -5.71 25.43
N LYS A 373 -3.28 -4.67 25.62
CA LYS A 373 -4.25 -4.59 26.73
C LYS A 373 -5.63 -5.14 26.38
N SER A 374 -5.85 -5.60 25.15
CA SER A 374 -7.10 -6.25 24.76
C SER A 374 -7.24 -7.62 25.45
N THR A 375 -8.46 -8.15 25.50
CA THR A 375 -8.73 -9.42 26.19
C THR A 375 -7.94 -10.57 25.55
N PRO A 376 -7.16 -11.35 26.33
CA PRO A 376 -6.47 -12.54 25.86
C PRO A 376 -7.39 -13.54 25.15
N LYS A 377 -7.05 -13.88 23.91
CA LYS A 377 -7.72 -14.93 23.13
C LYS A 377 -7.04 -16.29 23.34
N GLN A 378 -7.70 -17.35 22.85
CA GLN A 378 -7.25 -18.73 22.95
C GLN A 378 -6.96 -19.31 21.56
N GLY A 379 -6.21 -20.42 21.52
CA GLY A 379 -5.88 -21.12 20.27
C GLY A 379 -5.09 -20.26 19.29
N MET A 380 -5.31 -20.46 17.99
CA MET A 380 -4.58 -19.77 16.93
C MET A 380 -4.71 -18.24 17.01
N GLU A 381 -5.91 -17.72 17.33
CA GLU A 381 -6.09 -16.27 17.48
C GLU A 381 -5.30 -15.72 18.69
N GLY A 382 -5.15 -16.49 19.77
CA GLY A 382 -4.31 -16.10 20.91
C GLY A 382 -2.83 -16.02 20.53
N ALA A 383 -2.32 -16.99 19.80
CA ALA A 383 -0.95 -16.98 19.29
C ALA A 383 -0.69 -15.81 18.31
N ILE A 384 -1.65 -15.54 17.43
CA ILE A 384 -1.61 -14.37 16.54
C ILE A 384 -1.62 -13.07 17.34
N GLN A 385 -2.46 -12.97 18.38
CA GLN A 385 -2.50 -11.78 19.24
C GLN A 385 -1.15 -11.53 19.91
N MET A 386 -0.46 -12.57 20.40
CA MET A 386 0.88 -12.43 20.97
C MET A 386 1.91 -11.95 19.92
N ALA A 387 1.85 -12.47 18.69
CA ALA A 387 2.70 -12.01 17.60
C ALA A 387 2.43 -10.53 17.25
N THR A 388 1.16 -10.13 17.15
CA THR A 388 0.75 -8.74 16.94
C THR A 388 1.22 -7.82 18.08
N ASN A 389 1.07 -8.25 19.34
CA ASN A 389 1.54 -7.50 20.51
C ASN A 389 3.04 -7.24 20.45
N TYR A 390 3.81 -8.27 20.09
CA TYR A 390 5.25 -8.16 19.95
C TYR A 390 5.64 -7.27 18.77
N ALA A 391 4.92 -7.35 17.64
CA ALA A 391 5.13 -6.47 16.50
C ALA A 391 4.91 -4.99 16.85
N LEU A 392 3.89 -4.67 17.65
CA LEU A 392 3.68 -3.31 18.15
C LEU A 392 4.84 -2.85 19.04
N PHE A 393 5.25 -3.68 20.01
CA PHE A 393 6.38 -3.37 20.89
C PHE A 393 7.66 -3.09 20.10
N THR A 394 7.99 -3.93 19.10
CA THR A 394 9.17 -3.75 18.27
C THR A 394 9.13 -2.45 17.49
N ASN A 395 7.97 -2.08 16.92
CA ASN A 395 7.82 -0.80 16.22
C ASN A 395 7.90 0.42 17.15
N MET A 396 7.33 0.33 18.37
CA MET A 396 7.50 1.37 19.40
C MET A 396 8.97 1.54 19.80
N SER A 397 9.70 0.44 19.95
CA SER A 397 11.13 0.44 20.28
C SER A 397 11.97 1.05 19.16
N LYS A 398 11.69 0.68 17.90
CA LYS A 398 12.32 1.29 16.71
C LYS A 398 12.09 2.80 16.64
N LEU A 399 10.88 3.27 16.93
CA LEU A 399 10.58 4.70 16.96
C LEU A 399 11.30 5.41 18.12
N ALA A 400 11.32 4.82 19.32
CA ALA A 400 12.00 5.37 20.50
C ALA A 400 13.52 5.55 20.26
N LEU A 401 14.15 4.62 19.54
CA LEU A 401 15.58 4.66 19.22
C LEU A 401 15.91 5.39 17.91
N SER A 402 14.91 5.81 17.14
CA SER A 402 15.13 6.45 15.85
C SER A 402 15.89 7.77 15.97
N LYS A 403 16.89 7.98 15.10
CA LYS A 403 17.59 9.26 14.96
C LYS A 403 16.72 10.35 14.32
N SER A 404 15.65 9.96 13.62
CA SER A 404 14.71 10.88 12.98
C SER A 404 13.53 11.25 13.89
N ALA A 405 13.40 10.61 15.06
CA ALA A 405 12.41 10.99 16.07
C ALA A 405 12.89 12.21 16.88
N SER A 406 12.01 13.19 17.09
CA SER A 406 12.31 14.34 17.94
C SER A 406 12.45 13.93 19.42
N ALA A 407 12.98 14.84 20.25
CA ALA A 407 13.10 14.60 21.69
C ALA A 407 11.74 14.36 22.36
N GLU A 408 10.71 15.10 21.93
CA GLU A 408 9.33 14.97 22.40
C GLU A 408 8.73 13.61 22.02
N THR A 409 8.93 13.18 20.77
CA THR A 409 8.52 11.84 20.31
C THR A 409 9.15 10.77 21.20
N LYS A 410 10.46 10.85 21.44
CA LYS A 410 11.17 9.89 22.31
C LYS A 410 10.64 9.91 23.74
N ALA A 411 10.45 11.11 24.31
CA ALA A 411 9.94 11.27 25.67
C ALA A 411 8.56 10.61 25.84
N ILE A 412 7.64 10.81 24.88
CA ILE A 412 6.33 10.16 24.87
C ILE A 412 6.48 8.65 24.79
N LEU A 413 7.32 8.13 23.88
CA LEU A 413 7.50 6.68 23.70
C LEU A 413 8.05 6.02 24.97
N PHE A 414 9.13 6.55 25.56
CA PHE A 414 9.71 6.01 26.79
C PHE A 414 8.73 6.05 27.96
N TRP A 415 7.94 7.12 28.08
CA TRP A 415 6.88 7.21 29.08
C TRP A 415 5.79 6.14 28.87
N LYS A 416 5.28 5.99 27.63
CA LYS A 416 4.27 4.98 27.30
C LYS A 416 4.77 3.55 27.50
N LEU A 417 6.04 3.29 27.18
CA LEU A 417 6.69 2.01 27.45
C LEU A 417 6.79 1.72 28.95
N ASP A 418 7.14 2.72 29.78
CA ASP A 418 7.19 2.54 31.24
C ASP A 418 5.80 2.21 31.83
N GLN A 419 4.77 2.95 31.40
CA GLN A 419 3.39 2.67 31.79
C GLN A 419 2.95 1.27 31.37
N LEU A 420 3.35 0.83 30.17
CA LEU A 420 3.04 -0.49 29.67
C LEU A 420 3.76 -1.59 30.48
N LYS A 421 5.04 -1.41 30.81
CA LYS A 421 5.82 -2.33 31.64
C LYS A 421 5.15 -2.53 33.01
N GLY A 422 4.77 -1.45 33.69
CA GLY A 422 4.06 -1.53 34.97
C GLY A 422 2.71 -2.26 34.87
N TRP A 423 1.98 -2.03 33.78
CA TRP A 423 0.74 -2.78 33.51
C TRP A 423 1.00 -4.27 33.27
N LEU A 424 2.00 -4.64 32.47
CA LEU A 424 2.35 -6.04 32.18
C LEU A 424 2.74 -6.81 33.44
N GLN A 425 3.47 -6.16 34.36
CA GLN A 425 3.91 -6.77 35.63
C GLN A 425 2.78 -6.99 36.63
N THR A 426 1.71 -6.19 36.54
CA THR A 426 0.57 -6.26 37.47
C THR A 426 -0.62 -7.04 36.89
N LYS A 427 -0.66 -7.22 35.57
CA LYS A 427 -1.75 -7.90 34.89
C LYS A 427 -1.71 -9.41 35.13
N SER A 428 -2.69 -9.90 35.88
CA SER A 428 -2.95 -11.34 36.00
C SER A 428 -3.59 -11.88 34.72
N VAL A 429 -3.06 -13.01 34.24
CA VAL A 429 -3.55 -13.75 33.07
C VAL A 429 -3.58 -15.26 33.35
N ILE A 430 -4.53 -15.95 32.72
CA ILE A 430 -4.68 -17.40 32.80
C ILE A 430 -3.92 -18.02 31.62
N GLY A 431 -3.21 -19.12 31.87
CA GLY A 431 -2.37 -19.80 30.88
C GLY A 431 -0.88 -19.52 31.11
N GLU A 432 -0.04 -20.53 30.86
CA GLU A 432 1.43 -20.38 30.94
C GLU A 432 1.97 -19.55 29.77
N ASP A 433 1.38 -19.71 28.60
CA ASP A 433 1.64 -18.97 27.37
C ASP A 433 1.51 -17.44 27.56
N TRP A 434 0.38 -16.97 28.10
CA TRP A 434 0.17 -15.54 28.35
C TRP A 434 1.06 -14.98 29.44
N ARG A 435 1.33 -15.77 30.50
CA ARG A 435 2.28 -15.37 31.56
C ARG A 435 3.70 -15.22 31.00
N ALA A 436 4.14 -16.17 30.17
CA ALA A 436 5.44 -16.12 29.51
C ALA A 436 5.54 -14.92 28.56
N HIS A 437 4.51 -14.70 27.73
CA HIS A 437 4.46 -13.57 26.78
C HIS A 437 4.56 -12.21 27.48
N TYR A 438 3.72 -11.95 28.49
CA TYR A 438 3.76 -10.67 29.22
C TYR A 438 5.06 -10.49 30.02
N SER A 439 5.58 -11.55 30.63
CA SER A 439 6.87 -11.49 31.35
C SER A 439 8.02 -11.16 30.39
N PHE A 440 8.03 -11.78 29.21
CA PHE A 440 9.03 -11.51 28.18
C PHE A 440 8.94 -10.07 27.67
N MET A 441 7.75 -9.57 27.33
CA MET A 441 7.58 -8.19 26.90
C MET A 441 8.02 -7.18 27.98
N ALA A 442 7.65 -7.40 29.25
CA ALA A 442 8.10 -6.54 30.34
C ALA A 442 9.63 -6.54 30.48
N LYS A 443 10.27 -7.69 30.29
CA LYS A 443 11.74 -7.80 30.28
C LYS A 443 12.36 -7.04 29.10
N GLN A 444 11.78 -7.13 27.91
CA GLN A 444 12.27 -6.41 26.73
C GLN A 444 12.15 -4.89 26.90
N ILE A 445 11.03 -4.41 27.46
CA ILE A 445 10.88 -2.98 27.80
C ILE A 445 11.91 -2.56 28.84
N TYR A 446 12.14 -3.36 29.88
CA TYR A 446 13.18 -3.09 30.87
C TYR A 446 14.56 -2.96 30.21
N SER A 447 14.95 -3.93 29.38
CA SER A 447 16.26 -3.93 28.70
C SER A 447 16.45 -2.70 27.80
N LEU A 448 15.40 -2.27 27.09
CA LEU A 448 15.44 -1.05 26.29
C LEU A 448 15.63 0.22 27.14
N GLN A 449 15.05 0.25 28.34
CA GLN A 449 15.13 1.41 29.24
C GLN A 449 16.44 1.47 30.04
N ASP A 450 17.00 0.30 30.39
CA ASP A 450 18.22 0.15 31.17
C ASP A 450 19.45 0.57 30.37
N ASP A 451 19.57 0.11 29.13
CA ASP A 451 20.65 0.47 28.21
C ASP A 451 20.12 0.65 26.77
N PRO A 452 19.57 1.84 26.44
CA PRO A 452 18.98 2.09 25.12
C PRO A 452 20.02 2.11 23.99
N ASP A 453 21.30 2.40 24.29
CA ASP A 453 22.36 2.48 23.29
C ASP A 453 22.84 1.09 22.85
N GLU A 454 22.81 0.10 23.75
CA GLU A 454 23.13 -1.30 23.45
C GLU A 454 21.90 -2.14 23.04
N PHE A 455 20.68 -1.63 23.22
CA PHE A 455 19.47 -2.37 22.86
C PHE A 455 19.34 -2.58 21.35
N LYS A 456 19.43 -3.84 20.93
CA LYS A 456 19.25 -4.23 19.53
C LYS A 456 17.77 -4.48 19.27
N THR A 457 17.15 -3.61 18.48
CA THR A 457 15.79 -3.85 17.99
C THR A 457 15.77 -5.08 17.10
N GLU A 458 14.75 -5.91 17.27
CA GLU A 458 14.54 -7.05 16.37
C GLU A 458 14.07 -6.57 14.99
N ASP A 459 14.64 -7.16 13.95
CA ASP A 459 14.12 -7.02 12.59
C ASP A 459 13.09 -8.11 12.33
N LEU A 460 11.82 -7.71 12.40
CA LEU A 460 10.70 -8.56 12.03
C LEU A 460 10.79 -8.94 10.55
N LEU A 461 10.15 -10.06 10.20
CA LEU A 461 10.20 -10.59 8.85
C LEU A 461 9.52 -9.62 7.86
N PRO A 462 10.22 -9.19 6.79
CA PRO A 462 9.65 -8.24 5.84
C PRO A 462 8.51 -8.87 5.03
N ALA A 463 7.52 -8.06 4.70
CA ALA A 463 6.47 -8.43 3.76
C ALA A 463 7.08 -8.78 2.39
N PRO A 464 6.54 -9.82 1.70
CA PRO A 464 6.94 -10.08 0.32
C PRO A 464 6.69 -8.84 -0.55
N PRO A 465 7.53 -8.54 -1.55
CA PRO A 465 7.37 -7.36 -2.40
C PRO A 465 5.94 -7.26 -2.94
N GLY A 466 5.29 -6.10 -2.78
CA GLY A 466 3.97 -5.83 -3.37
C GLY A 466 4.11 -5.22 -4.76
N MET A 467 4.94 -4.19 -4.88
CA MET A 467 5.17 -3.42 -6.09
C MET A 467 6.02 -4.18 -7.12
N PRO A 468 6.19 -3.66 -8.35
CA PRO A 468 7.22 -4.16 -9.25
C PRO A 468 8.62 -4.16 -8.62
N ILE A 469 9.45 -5.13 -9.02
CA ILE A 469 10.76 -5.41 -8.42
C ILE A 469 11.87 -4.85 -9.30
N GLY A 470 12.66 -3.95 -8.75
CA GLY A 470 13.77 -3.27 -9.44
C GLY A 470 13.85 -1.80 -9.00
N ASN A 471 14.85 -1.08 -9.51
CA ASN A 471 14.95 0.34 -9.24
C ASN A 471 13.96 1.13 -10.13
N THR A 472 13.33 2.16 -9.56
CA THR A 472 12.57 3.19 -10.28
C THR A 472 13.45 4.33 -10.76
N GLU A 473 14.67 4.44 -10.23
CA GLU A 473 15.63 5.49 -10.59
C GLU A 473 16.31 5.16 -11.92
N GLU A 474 15.57 5.26 -13.01
CA GLU A 474 16.13 5.95 -14.16
C GLU A 474 15.71 7.41 -14.01
N ASN A 475 16.58 8.22 -13.39
CA ASN A 475 16.46 9.68 -13.32
C ASN A 475 16.45 10.25 -14.75
N TYR A 476 15.30 10.24 -15.42
CA TYR A 476 15.16 10.89 -16.72
C TYR A 476 14.95 12.42 -16.62
N CYS A 477 14.95 13.01 -15.42
CA CYS A 477 14.73 14.45 -15.24
C CYS A 477 15.52 15.10 -14.08
N THR A 478 16.85 14.91 -13.97
CA THR A 478 17.67 15.71 -13.01
C THR A 478 18.99 16.27 -13.55
N HIS A 479 19.18 16.34 -14.87
CA HIS A 479 20.26 17.13 -15.46
C HIS A 479 19.74 18.08 -16.53
N HIS A 480 19.23 19.23 -16.07
CA HIS A 480 19.33 20.50 -16.79
C HIS A 480 19.72 21.61 -15.82
#